data_AF-G1AEF5-F1
#
_entry.id   AF-G1AEF5-F1
#
_cell.length_a   1.000
_cell.length_b   1.000
_cell.length_c   1.000
_cell.angle_alpha   90.00
_cell.angle_beta   90.00
_cell.angle_gamma   90.00
#
_symmetry.space_group_name_H-M   'P 1'
#
loop_
_entity.id
_entity.type
_entity.pdbx_description
1 polymer ?
#
loop_
_entity_poly.entity_id
_entity_poly.type
_entity_poly.pdbx_seq_one_letter_code
_entity_poly.pdbx_strand_id
1 'polypeptide(L)'
;CYTGNTWNNSICTNGATCAQKCALEGANCQKTYGITTSGNALTLKFLTKDSQTNTGSRVYLMESETKYAMFNVLNQEFTFDVDVSKVPCGINGALYFIQMDSDGGMSKQTNNKAGAKYGTGYCDSQCPKDIKFIGGEKGNSVGWTPSPNDTNAGSGQYGACCAEMDI
;
A
#
# COMPACT_ATOMS: atom_id res chain seq x y z
N CYS A 1 10.68 10.29 -8.46
CA CYS A 1 11.11 10.44 -7.05
C CYS A 1 11.77 9.19 -6.48
N TYR A 2 11.29 8.00 -6.81
CA TYR A 2 11.80 6.73 -6.31
C TYR A 2 11.96 5.78 -7.50
N THR A 3 13.07 5.04 -7.57
CA THR A 3 13.38 4.12 -8.68
C THR A 3 14.11 2.89 -8.16
N GLY A 4 13.63 1.70 -8.54
CA GLY A 4 14.10 0.45 -7.95
C GLY A 4 13.87 0.49 -6.45
N ASN A 5 14.95 0.51 -5.68
CA ASN A 5 14.93 0.57 -4.22
C ASN A 5 15.58 1.86 -3.65
N THR A 6 15.69 2.93 -4.44
CA THR A 6 16.36 4.18 -4.02
C THR A 6 15.52 5.43 -4.28
N TRP A 7 15.67 6.42 -3.39
CA TRP A 7 15.14 7.76 -3.59
C TRP A 7 16.09 8.61 -4.43
N ASN A 8 15.54 9.52 -5.23
CA ASN A 8 16.33 10.52 -5.95
C ASN A 8 16.74 11.64 -4.98
N ASN A 9 18.01 11.65 -4.55
CA ASN A 9 18.52 12.59 -3.54
C ASN A 9 18.54 14.06 -3.99
N SER A 10 18.51 14.34 -5.29
CA SER A 10 18.40 15.73 -5.80
C SER A 10 16.99 16.30 -5.61
N ILE A 11 15.98 15.44 -5.49
CA ILE A 11 14.57 15.82 -5.26
C ILE A 11 14.22 15.64 -3.77
N CYS A 12 14.56 14.49 -3.21
CA CYS A 12 14.20 14.06 -1.87
C CYS A 12 15.33 14.31 -0.87
N THR A 13 15.80 15.57 -0.79
CA THR A 13 16.88 15.99 0.13
C THR A 13 16.52 15.83 1.61
N ASN A 14 15.22 15.89 1.93
CA ASN A 14 14.64 15.48 3.20
C ASN A 14 13.20 14.99 2.97
N GLY A 15 12.59 14.40 4.01
CA GLY A 15 11.25 13.82 3.90
C GLY A 15 10.17 14.83 3.50
N ALA A 16 10.18 16.04 4.07
CA ALA A 16 9.17 17.06 3.78
C ALA A 16 9.28 17.58 2.34
N THR A 17 10.49 17.88 1.88
CA THR A 17 10.75 18.26 0.49
C THR A 17 10.34 17.14 -0.47
N CYS A 18 10.60 15.88 -0.12
CA CYS A 18 10.18 14.73 -0.90
C CYS A 18 8.65 14.65 -1.04
N ALA A 19 7.91 14.78 0.07
CA ALA A 19 6.44 14.79 0.05
C ALA A 19 5.88 15.95 -0.81
N GLN A 20 6.51 17.13 -0.78
CA GLN A 20 6.06 18.29 -1.56
C GLN A 20 6.41 18.22 -3.06
N LYS A 21 7.53 17.60 -3.41
CA LYS A 21 8.05 17.55 -4.79
C LYS A 21 7.63 16.30 -5.56
N CYS A 22 7.01 15.35 -4.88
CA CYS A 22 6.60 14.06 -5.44
C CYS A 22 5.08 13.95 -5.48
N ALA A 23 4.59 13.16 -6.43
CA ALA A 23 3.18 12.83 -6.56
C ALA A 23 3.00 11.32 -6.67
N LEU A 24 1.80 10.86 -6.31
CA LEU A 24 1.32 9.52 -6.65
C LEU A 24 0.54 9.62 -7.96
N GLU A 25 0.76 8.65 -8.83
CA GLU A 25 0.11 8.57 -10.14
C GLU A 25 -0.96 7.47 -10.15
N GLY A 26 -1.82 7.51 -11.16
CA GLY A 26 -2.81 6.47 -11.39
C GLY A 26 -2.18 5.11 -11.66
N ALA A 27 -2.91 4.04 -11.31
CA ALA A 27 -2.50 2.67 -11.52
C ALA A 27 -3.29 2.01 -12.66
N ASN A 28 -2.60 1.37 -13.61
CA ASN A 28 -3.26 0.45 -14.53
C ASN A 28 -3.39 -0.92 -13.87
N CYS A 29 -4.47 -1.12 -13.11
CA CYS A 29 -4.73 -2.30 -12.29
C CYS A 29 -4.54 -3.62 -13.05
N GLN A 30 -5.15 -3.74 -14.23
CA GLN A 30 -5.09 -4.99 -14.99
C GLN A 30 -3.73 -5.19 -15.68
N LYS A 31 -3.23 -4.19 -16.40
CA LYS A 31 -2.04 -4.35 -17.26
C LYS A 31 -0.75 -4.43 -16.45
N THR A 32 -0.59 -3.53 -15.47
CA THR A 32 0.64 -3.41 -14.69
C THR A 32 0.63 -4.32 -13.47
N TYR A 33 -0.51 -4.44 -12.78
CA TYR A 33 -0.60 -5.13 -11.50
C TYR A 33 -1.33 -6.48 -11.57
N GLY A 34 -1.98 -6.82 -12.69
CA GLY A 34 -2.69 -8.09 -12.84
C GLY A 34 -3.90 -8.23 -11.92
N ILE A 35 -4.50 -7.10 -11.55
CA ILE A 35 -5.68 -7.00 -10.69
C ILE A 35 -6.92 -6.88 -11.59
N THR A 36 -7.88 -7.77 -11.40
CA THR A 36 -9.17 -7.72 -12.12
C THR A 36 -10.33 -7.97 -11.18
N THR A 37 -11.47 -7.36 -11.45
CA THR A 37 -12.73 -7.61 -10.75
C THR A 37 -13.81 -8.06 -11.73
N SER A 38 -14.74 -8.89 -11.26
CA SER A 38 -15.93 -9.29 -12.02
C SER A 38 -17.06 -9.60 -11.05
N GLY A 39 -18.13 -8.80 -11.08
CA GLY A 39 -19.20 -8.89 -10.08
C GLY A 39 -18.67 -8.69 -8.66
N ASN A 40 -18.79 -9.72 -7.83
CA ASN A 40 -18.30 -9.74 -6.45
C ASN A 40 -16.89 -10.35 -6.28
N ALA A 41 -16.23 -10.77 -7.37
CA ALA A 41 -14.93 -11.43 -7.31
C ALA A 41 -13.77 -10.46 -7.57
N LEU A 42 -12.69 -10.63 -6.82
CA LEU A 42 -11.38 -10.00 -7.02
C LEU A 42 -10.35 -11.09 -7.37
N THR A 43 -9.55 -10.88 -8.41
CA THR A 43 -8.43 -11.76 -8.75
C THR A 43 -7.13 -10.98 -8.74
N LEU A 44 -6.14 -11.48 -8.00
CA LEU A 44 -4.80 -10.91 -7.86
C LEU A 44 -3.78 -11.88 -8.46
N LYS A 45 -3.05 -11.46 -9.50
CA LYS A 45 -1.94 -12.25 -10.02
C LYS A 45 -0.67 -12.00 -9.22
N PHE A 46 0.08 -13.08 -8.98
CA PHE A 46 1.38 -12.95 -8.30
C PHE A 46 2.44 -12.27 -9.18
N LEU A 47 2.58 -12.66 -10.45
CA LEU A 47 3.53 -12.02 -11.38
C LEU A 47 2.77 -11.42 -12.57
N THR A 48 3.06 -10.15 -12.85
CA THR A 48 2.54 -9.44 -14.03
C THR A 48 3.70 -8.80 -14.77
N LYS A 49 3.86 -9.15 -16.05
CA LYS A 49 4.91 -8.61 -16.92
C LYS A 49 4.32 -7.58 -17.87
N ASP A 50 4.81 -6.34 -17.78
CA ASP A 50 4.54 -5.26 -18.73
C ASP A 50 5.89 -4.62 -19.12
N SER A 51 6.03 -3.28 -19.07
CA SER A 51 7.32 -2.58 -19.20
C SER A 51 8.29 -2.93 -18.07
N GLN A 52 7.77 -3.35 -16.93
CA GLN A 52 8.49 -3.89 -15.78
C GLN A 52 7.77 -5.14 -15.26
N THR A 53 8.47 -5.95 -14.46
CA THR A 53 7.84 -7.08 -13.76
C THR A 53 7.33 -6.61 -12.40
N ASN A 54 6.02 -6.70 -12.19
CA ASN A 54 5.37 -6.47 -10.90
C ASN A 54 5.19 -7.81 -10.15
N THR A 55 5.41 -7.77 -8.84
CA THR A 55 5.23 -8.90 -7.93
C THR A 55 4.17 -8.57 -6.88
N GLY A 56 3.05 -9.27 -6.93
CA GLY A 56 1.94 -9.14 -5.99
C GLY A 56 1.23 -7.78 -6.04
N SER A 57 0.34 -7.58 -5.08
CA SER A 57 -0.40 -6.33 -4.91
C SER A 57 -1.02 -6.29 -3.52
N ARG A 58 -1.21 -5.08 -2.98
CA ARG A 58 -2.07 -4.82 -1.82
C ARG A 58 -3.16 -3.86 -2.26
N VAL A 59 -4.41 -4.20 -1.98
CA VAL A 59 -5.59 -3.40 -2.33
C VAL A 59 -6.49 -3.24 -1.11
N TYR A 60 -7.27 -2.16 -1.11
CA TYR A 60 -8.25 -1.87 -0.06
C TYR A 60 -9.63 -1.78 -0.68
N LEU A 61 -10.63 -2.27 0.05
CA LEU A 61 -12.02 -2.10 -0.36
C LEU A 61 -12.45 -0.65 -0.12
N MET A 62 -13.08 -0.04 -1.12
CA MET A 62 -13.53 1.35 -1.09
C MET A 62 -15.05 1.42 -0.93
N GLU A 63 -15.55 2.34 -0.11
CA GLU A 63 -16.98 2.69 -0.03
C GLU A 63 -17.35 3.69 -1.15
N SER A 64 -16.43 4.59 -1.49
CA SER A 64 -16.58 5.60 -2.53
C SER A 64 -15.21 5.90 -3.16
N GLU A 65 -15.14 6.78 -4.17
CA GLU A 65 -13.84 7.13 -4.78
C GLU A 65 -12.83 7.74 -3.80
N THR A 66 -13.27 8.26 -2.65
CA THR A 66 -12.42 8.98 -1.70
C THR A 66 -12.43 8.42 -0.29
N LYS A 67 -13.12 7.29 -0.04
CA LYS A 67 -13.17 6.65 1.28
C LYS A 67 -13.06 5.13 1.21
N TYR A 68 -12.26 4.56 2.10
CA TYR A 68 -12.24 3.12 2.37
C TYR A 68 -13.55 2.66 3.01
N ALA A 69 -13.93 1.41 2.73
CA ALA A 69 -15.01 0.74 3.44
C ALA A 69 -14.56 0.40 4.86
N MET A 70 -15.28 0.91 5.86
CA MET A 70 -14.98 0.69 7.27
C MET A 70 -15.87 -0.41 7.85
N PHE A 71 -15.27 -1.36 8.56
CA PHE A 71 -15.97 -2.51 9.11
C PHE A 71 -15.93 -2.48 10.64
N ASN A 72 -17.10 -2.69 11.27
CA ASN A 72 -17.24 -2.84 12.73
C ASN A 72 -17.68 -4.27 13.03
N VAL A 73 -16.73 -5.21 13.04
CA VAL A 73 -17.04 -6.66 13.08
C VAL A 73 -17.18 -7.24 14.50
N LEU A 74 -17.05 -6.41 15.55
CA LEU A 74 -17.23 -6.89 16.92
C LEU A 74 -18.65 -7.44 17.11
N ASN A 75 -18.76 -8.69 17.57
CA ASN A 75 -20.02 -9.43 17.71
C ASN A 75 -20.79 -9.60 16.39
N GLN A 76 -20.09 -9.61 15.26
CA GLN A 76 -20.64 -9.89 13.93
C GLN A 76 -19.77 -10.96 13.24
N GLU A 77 -20.24 -11.45 12.08
CA GLU A 77 -19.48 -12.34 11.22
C GLU A 77 -19.00 -11.61 9.96
N PHE A 78 -17.86 -12.05 9.43
CA PHE A 78 -17.37 -11.66 8.11
C PHE A 78 -17.11 -12.94 7.32
N THR A 79 -17.69 -13.04 6.13
CA THR A 79 -17.62 -14.25 5.30
C THR A 79 -17.15 -13.89 3.90
N PHE A 80 -16.34 -14.78 3.32
CA PHE A 80 -15.86 -14.67 1.95
C PHE A 80 -15.53 -16.04 1.39
N ASP A 81 -15.63 -16.19 0.07
CA ASP A 81 -15.14 -17.36 -0.65
C ASP A 81 -13.75 -17.08 -1.21
N VAL A 82 -12.89 -18.10 -1.24
CA VAL A 82 -11.53 -17.98 -1.77
C VAL A 82 -11.12 -19.21 -2.56
N ASP A 83 -10.51 -18.98 -3.73
CA ASP A 83 -9.84 -20.03 -4.51
C ASP A 83 -8.33 -19.92 -4.34
N VAL A 84 -7.76 -20.81 -3.53
CA VAL A 84 -6.31 -20.93 -3.30
C VAL A 84 -5.66 -22.04 -4.14
N SER A 85 -6.39 -22.67 -5.07
CA SER A 85 -5.90 -23.82 -5.85
C SER A 85 -4.64 -23.53 -6.68
N LYS A 86 -4.37 -22.25 -6.96
CA LYS A 86 -3.20 -21.78 -7.72
C LYS A 86 -2.16 -21.05 -6.86
N VAL A 87 -2.27 -21.13 -5.52
CA VAL A 87 -1.32 -20.52 -4.58
C VAL A 87 -0.35 -21.60 -4.10
N PRO A 88 0.88 -21.66 -4.63
CA PRO A 88 1.87 -22.65 -4.20
C PRO A 88 2.50 -22.26 -2.86
N CYS A 89 3.28 -23.18 -2.28
CA CYS A 89 4.11 -22.89 -1.11
C CYS A 89 5.01 -21.65 -1.33
N GLY A 90 5.17 -20.84 -0.28
CA GLY A 90 5.96 -19.61 -0.32
C GLY A 90 5.19 -18.37 -0.79
N ILE A 91 3.92 -18.51 -1.17
CA ILE A 91 3.03 -17.40 -1.51
C ILE A 91 1.95 -17.27 -0.43
N ASN A 92 1.66 -16.04 -0.02
CA ASN A 92 0.59 -15.73 0.92
C ASN A 92 -0.48 -14.88 0.22
N GLY A 93 -1.69 -15.42 0.10
CA GLY A 93 -2.88 -14.67 -0.31
C GLY A 93 -3.63 -14.21 0.93
N ALA A 94 -3.32 -13.02 1.42
CA ALA A 94 -3.85 -12.51 2.69
C ALA A 94 -5.12 -11.68 2.51
N LEU A 95 -6.08 -11.87 3.42
CA LEU A 95 -7.23 -11.01 3.61
C LEU A 95 -7.30 -10.69 5.12
N TYR A 96 -7.23 -9.41 5.46
CA TYR A 96 -7.11 -8.96 6.84
C TYR A 96 -7.69 -7.55 7.01
N PHE A 97 -7.96 -7.17 8.26
CA PHE A 97 -8.38 -5.82 8.63
C PHE A 97 -7.24 -5.07 9.32
N ILE A 98 -7.18 -3.77 9.08
CA ILE A 98 -6.27 -2.84 9.75
C ILE A 98 -6.99 -1.56 10.13
N GLN A 99 -6.56 -0.93 11.21
CA GLN A 99 -7.16 0.30 11.72
C GLN A 99 -6.61 1.55 11.00
N MET A 100 -6.88 1.64 9.69
CA MET A 100 -6.59 2.82 8.87
C MET A 100 -7.66 3.90 9.00
N ASP A 101 -7.30 5.15 8.72
CA ASP A 101 -8.26 6.25 8.55
C ASP A 101 -9.02 6.10 7.23
N SER A 102 -10.34 6.31 7.26
CA SER A 102 -11.20 6.08 6.08
C SER A 102 -10.85 6.97 4.88
N ASP A 103 -10.27 8.14 5.11
CA ASP A 103 -9.83 9.08 4.06
C ASP A 103 -8.35 8.89 3.67
N GLY A 104 -7.68 7.84 4.16
CA GLY A 104 -6.24 7.61 3.96
C GLY A 104 -5.35 8.59 4.72
N GLY A 105 -5.89 9.28 5.74
CA GLY A 105 -5.17 10.20 6.61
C GLY A 105 -5.27 11.67 6.18
N MET A 106 -6.05 12.01 5.15
CA MET A 106 -6.16 13.39 4.64
C MET A 106 -6.59 14.40 5.72
N SER A 107 -7.56 14.05 6.56
CA SER A 107 -8.08 14.90 7.64
C SER A 107 -7.04 15.20 8.72
N LYS A 108 -6.11 14.26 8.97
CA LYS A 108 -5.06 14.42 9.99
C LYS A 108 -3.76 14.99 9.43
N GLN A 109 -3.55 14.89 8.12
CA GLN A 109 -2.25 15.12 7.50
C GLN A 109 -2.42 16.15 6.37
N THR A 110 -2.26 17.42 6.69
CA THR A 110 -2.61 18.54 5.79
C THR A 110 -1.93 18.47 4.41
N ASN A 111 -0.74 17.87 4.34
CA ASN A 111 0.05 17.70 3.12
C ASN A 111 -0.29 16.43 2.32
N ASN A 112 -1.06 15.48 2.87
CA ASN A 112 -1.62 14.37 2.10
C ASN A 112 -2.80 14.86 1.26
N LYS A 113 -2.55 15.11 -0.02
CA LYS A 113 -3.59 15.48 -1.00
C LYS A 113 -4.09 14.30 -1.83
N ALA A 114 -3.51 13.11 -1.65
CA ALA A 114 -3.83 11.93 -2.43
C ALA A 114 -4.93 11.09 -1.77
N GLY A 115 -4.82 10.84 -0.46
CA GLY A 115 -5.85 10.18 0.34
C GLY A 115 -6.16 8.74 -0.07
N ALA A 116 -7.33 8.26 0.36
CA ALA A 116 -7.79 6.91 0.08
C ALA A 116 -7.90 6.61 -1.43
N LYS A 117 -8.21 7.62 -2.25
CA LYS A 117 -8.30 7.49 -3.72
C LYS A 117 -7.02 6.92 -4.36
N TYR A 118 -5.86 7.19 -3.75
CA TYR A 118 -4.56 6.71 -4.20
C TYR A 118 -3.92 5.70 -3.23
N GLY A 119 -4.71 5.09 -2.34
CA GLY A 119 -4.23 4.00 -1.48
C GLY A 119 -3.29 4.45 -0.34
N THR A 120 -3.37 5.70 0.11
CA THR A 120 -2.50 6.20 1.20
C THR A 120 -3.00 5.80 2.59
N GLY A 121 -2.12 5.94 3.59
CA GLY A 121 -2.47 5.77 5.01
C GLY A 121 -2.25 4.36 5.58
N TYR A 122 -1.62 3.46 4.83
CA TYR A 122 -1.37 2.09 5.28
C TYR A 122 -0.56 2.03 6.58
N CYS A 123 -0.94 1.09 7.43
CA CYS A 123 -0.31 0.73 8.67
C CYS A 123 -0.68 -0.73 8.98
N ASP A 124 0.10 -1.41 9.83
CA ASP A 124 -0.22 -2.75 10.33
C ASP A 124 0.50 -2.99 11.68
N SER A 125 0.39 -4.21 12.23
CA SER A 125 1.00 -4.57 13.51
C SER A 125 2.54 -4.67 13.47
N GLN A 126 3.11 -4.78 12.28
CA GLN A 126 4.55 -4.88 12.04
C GLN A 126 5.24 -3.51 12.01
N CYS A 127 4.46 -2.42 12.02
CA CYS A 127 4.99 -1.05 11.93
C CYS A 127 5.92 -0.89 10.71
N PRO A 128 5.42 -1.16 9.48
CA PRO A 128 6.23 -1.38 8.31
C PRO A 128 6.99 -0.11 7.94
N LYS A 129 8.30 -0.26 7.71
CA LYS A 129 9.24 0.84 7.44
C LYS A 129 9.56 1.00 5.96
N ASP A 130 9.04 0.12 5.12
CA ASP A 130 9.14 0.14 3.66
C ASP A 130 8.10 1.06 3.00
N ILE A 131 7.14 1.55 3.77
CA ILE A 131 6.14 2.52 3.31
C ILE A 131 6.83 3.84 2.94
N LYS A 132 6.66 4.24 1.67
CA LYS A 132 7.33 5.39 1.06
C LYS A 132 6.81 6.74 1.57
N PHE A 133 5.53 6.82 1.91
CA PHE A 133 4.90 8.03 2.44
C PHE A 133 4.11 7.69 3.70
N ILE A 134 4.50 8.28 4.83
CA ILE A 134 3.88 8.03 6.14
C ILE A 134 3.51 9.38 6.75
N GLY A 135 2.28 9.50 7.25
CA GLY A 135 1.85 10.70 7.98
C GLY A 135 1.68 11.97 7.12
N GLY A 136 1.70 11.87 5.79
CA GLY A 136 1.49 12.98 4.84
C GLY A 136 2.50 14.12 4.88
N GLU A 137 3.31 14.25 5.92
CA GLU A 137 4.29 15.33 6.08
C GLU A 137 5.69 14.96 5.58
N LYS A 138 5.99 13.66 5.42
CA LYS A 138 7.34 13.19 5.08
C LYS A 138 7.27 11.99 4.14
N GLY A 139 7.97 12.08 3.01
CA GLY A 139 8.50 10.89 2.35
C GLY A 139 9.47 10.19 3.31
N ASN A 140 9.43 8.87 3.38
CA ASN A 140 10.27 8.07 4.27
C ASN A 140 11.72 7.94 3.73
N SER A 141 12.25 9.03 3.13
CA SER A 141 13.58 9.05 2.50
C SER A 141 14.72 9.20 3.51
N VAL A 142 14.44 9.73 4.70
CA VAL A 142 15.45 9.90 5.76
C VAL A 142 15.83 8.53 6.31
N GLY A 143 17.15 8.24 6.34
CA GLY A 143 17.67 6.97 6.81
C GLY A 143 17.32 5.77 5.92
N TRP A 144 16.94 6.01 4.67
CA TRP A 144 16.54 4.94 3.75
C TRP A 144 17.69 3.99 3.44
N THR A 145 17.47 2.70 3.70
CA THR A 145 18.40 1.60 3.40
C THR A 145 17.77 0.67 2.37
N PRO A 146 18.35 0.53 1.16
CA PRO A 146 17.86 -0.41 0.16
C PRO A 146 17.90 -1.86 0.67
N SER A 147 16.88 -2.65 0.34
CA SER A 147 16.88 -4.08 0.69
C SER A 147 17.94 -4.83 -0.12
N PRO A 148 18.74 -5.71 0.49
CA PRO A 148 19.69 -6.55 -0.25
C PRO A 148 18.99 -7.65 -1.06
N ASN A 149 17.75 -7.99 -0.71
CA ASN A 149 17.01 -9.12 -1.28
C ASN A 149 15.78 -8.69 -2.09
N ASP A 150 15.49 -7.39 -2.16
CA ASP A 150 14.38 -6.83 -2.94
C ASP A 150 14.83 -5.58 -3.69
N THR A 151 14.86 -5.67 -5.01
CA THR A 151 15.28 -4.57 -5.89
C THR A 151 14.25 -3.42 -5.96
N ASN A 152 13.07 -3.57 -5.38
CA ASN A 152 11.98 -2.60 -5.40
C ASN A 152 11.66 -1.98 -4.02
N ALA A 153 12.25 -2.52 -2.96
CA ALA A 153 11.97 -2.13 -1.58
C ALA A 153 13.22 -1.79 -0.76
N GLY A 154 12.99 -1.13 0.36
CA GLY A 154 13.99 -0.75 1.34
C GLY A 154 13.28 -0.37 2.63
N SER A 155 14.00 0.23 3.56
CA SER A 155 13.42 0.65 4.84
C SER A 155 13.91 2.02 5.23
N GLY A 156 12.99 2.91 5.60
CA GLY A 156 13.30 4.23 6.11
C GLY A 156 13.36 4.28 7.64
N GLN A 157 13.58 5.49 8.15
CA GLN A 157 13.63 5.73 9.59
C GLN A 157 12.28 5.48 10.28
N TYR A 158 11.17 5.80 9.61
CA TYR A 158 9.82 5.77 10.18
C TYR A 158 9.07 4.48 9.82
N GLY A 159 8.16 4.06 10.70
CA GLY A 159 7.24 2.93 10.49
C GLY A 159 5.79 3.35 10.75
N ALA A 160 4.82 2.62 10.18
CA ALA A 160 3.39 2.94 10.27
C ALA A 160 2.61 1.91 11.09
N CYS A 161 2.43 2.15 12.39
CA CYS A 161 1.79 1.18 13.28
C CYS A 161 0.27 1.36 13.37
N CYS A 162 -0.48 0.27 13.35
CA CYS A 162 -1.86 0.23 13.84
C CYS A 162 -2.29 -1.21 14.22
N ALA A 163 -3.50 -1.35 14.77
CA ALA A 163 -4.07 -2.67 15.03
C ALA A 163 -4.35 -3.42 13.72
N GLU A 164 -4.15 -4.73 13.76
CA GLU A 164 -4.31 -5.66 12.64
C GLU A 164 -5.08 -6.90 13.13
N MET A 165 -5.95 -7.42 12.27
CA MET A 165 -6.66 -8.68 12.45
C MET A 165 -6.53 -9.48 11.15
N ASP A 166 -5.64 -10.47 11.16
CA ASP A 166 -5.55 -11.48 10.12
C ASP A 166 -6.73 -12.47 10.27
N ILE A 167 -7.62 -12.52 9.26
CA ILE A 167 -8.81 -13.41 9.25
C ILE A 167 -8.40 -14.84 8.91
#